data_AF-A0A3B9F0F3-F1
#
_entry.id   AF-A0A3B9F0F3-F1
#
_cell.length_a   1.000
_cell.length_b   1.000
_cell.length_c   1.000
_cell.angle_alpha   90.00
_cell.angle_beta   90.00
_cell.angle_gamma   90.00
#
_symmetry.space_group_name_H-M   'P 1'
#
loop_
_entity.id
_entity.type
_entity.pdbx_description
1 polymer ?
#
loop_
_entity_poly.entity_id
_entity_poly.type
_entity_poly.pdbx_seq_one_letter_code
_entity_poly.pdbx_strand_id
1 'polypeptide(L)'
;IADNAGGIAEMSGLPEEVRGRTDNLDAVGNTTAATGKGFAIASAALTALALFAAFVGIAGIDSIDIYKAPVLAMLFIGGMIPFIFSSLAISAVGRAAMAMVVEVRRQFKEIPGIMEYKAEPEYEKCVEISTKASIREMMLPGAIALITPVLIGFGFKGVFADTSSAEMLGGLLAGVTVSGVLMGIFQNNAGGAWDNAK
;
A
#
# COMPACT_ATOMS: atom_id res chain seq x y z
N ILE A 1 -11.22 15.85 2.52
CA ILE A 1 -11.85 17.19 2.67
C ILE A 1 -12.74 17.21 3.89
N ALA A 2 -13.78 16.37 3.96
CA ALA A 2 -14.67 16.27 5.12
C ALA A 2 -13.91 15.95 6.42
N ASP A 3 -13.03 14.93 6.39
CA ASP A 3 -12.10 14.60 7.49
C ASP A 3 -11.35 15.84 8.04
N ASN A 4 -10.59 16.53 7.17
CA ASN A 4 -9.89 17.77 7.55
C ASN A 4 -10.83 18.86 8.07
N ALA A 5 -12.05 18.99 7.54
CA ALA A 5 -13.00 19.98 8.02
C ALA A 5 -13.45 19.67 9.46
N GLY A 6 -13.65 18.39 9.79
CA GLY A 6 -13.92 17.93 11.16
C GLY A 6 -12.74 18.19 12.10
N GLY A 7 -11.52 17.89 11.67
CA GLY A 7 -10.31 18.19 12.43
C GLY A 7 -10.13 19.69 12.71
N ILE A 8 -10.36 20.55 11.71
CA ILE A 8 -10.31 22.02 11.87
C ILE A 8 -11.42 22.49 12.82
N ALA A 9 -12.63 21.94 12.71
CA ALA A 9 -13.74 22.30 13.60
C ALA A 9 -13.43 21.97 15.07
N GLU A 10 -12.86 20.79 15.33
CA GLU A 10 -12.41 20.37 16.66
C GLU A 10 -11.29 21.27 17.20
N MET A 11 -10.23 21.47 16.41
CA MET A 11 -9.07 22.30 16.81
C MET A 11 -9.42 23.78 17.01
N SER A 12 -10.48 24.27 16.37
CA SER A 12 -10.96 25.65 16.49
C SER A 12 -12.03 25.84 17.57
N GLY A 13 -12.43 24.77 18.27
CA GLY A 13 -13.47 24.83 19.32
C GLY A 13 -14.86 25.24 18.79
N LEU A 14 -15.20 24.84 17.56
CA LEU A 14 -16.51 25.13 16.99
C LEU A 14 -17.63 24.35 17.72
N PRO A 15 -18.90 24.79 17.59
CA PRO A 15 -20.03 24.10 18.21
C PRO A 15 -20.13 22.62 17.81
N GLU A 16 -20.59 21.77 18.73
CA GLU A 16 -20.73 20.31 18.55
C GLU A 16 -21.58 19.94 17.32
N GLU A 17 -22.56 20.78 16.96
CA GLU A 17 -23.36 20.61 15.75
C GLU A 17 -22.49 20.60 14.47
N VAL A 18 -21.44 21.41 14.41
CA VAL A 18 -20.52 21.45 13.27
C VAL A 18 -19.75 20.13 13.19
N ARG A 19 -19.26 19.62 14.33
CA ARG A 19 -18.57 18.33 14.40
C ARG A 19 -19.48 17.17 13.99
N GLY A 20 -20.69 17.11 14.52
CA GLY A 20 -21.68 16.09 14.16
C GLY A 20 -22.07 16.12 12.68
N ARG A 21 -22.12 17.31 12.05
CA ARG A 21 -22.31 17.42 10.59
C ARG A 21 -21.10 16.92 9.82
N THR A 22 -19.88 17.29 10.23
CA THR A 22 -18.65 16.82 9.56
C THR A 22 -18.42 15.33 9.72
N ASP A 23 -18.81 14.73 10.85
CA ASP A 23 -18.67 13.29 11.10
C ASP A 23 -19.58 12.48 10.19
N ASN A 24 -20.82 12.95 9.96
CA ASN A 24 -21.70 12.36 8.96
C ASN A 24 -21.11 12.42 7.55
N LEU A 25 -20.46 13.54 7.19
CA LEU A 25 -19.79 13.69 5.90
C LEU A 25 -18.54 12.81 5.79
N ASP A 26 -17.80 12.64 6.88
CA ASP A 26 -16.60 11.80 6.92
C ASP A 26 -16.94 10.31 6.75
N ALA A 27 -17.99 9.83 7.41
CA ALA A 27 -18.49 8.46 7.24
C ALA A 27 -18.89 8.15 5.77
N VAL A 28 -19.53 9.12 5.10
CA VAL A 28 -19.82 9.01 3.65
C VAL A 28 -18.53 9.05 2.83
N GLY A 29 -17.58 9.89 3.22
CA GLY A 29 -16.24 9.96 2.65
C GLY A 29 -15.51 8.61 2.68
N ASN A 30 -15.53 7.91 3.82
CA ASN A 30 -14.89 6.60 3.99
C ASN A 30 -15.50 5.53 3.09
N THR A 31 -16.82 5.53 2.93
CA THR A 31 -17.53 4.64 1.99
C THR A 31 -17.16 4.96 0.52
N THR A 32 -17.05 6.25 0.19
CA THR A 32 -16.65 6.70 -1.15
C THR A 32 -15.20 6.33 -1.45
N ALA A 33 -14.31 6.47 -0.46
CA ALA A 33 -12.90 6.09 -0.56
C ALA A 33 -12.74 4.58 -0.76
N ALA A 34 -13.49 3.75 -0.04
CA ALA A 34 -13.47 2.30 -0.21
C ALA A 34 -13.94 1.88 -1.62
N THR A 35 -15.00 2.53 -2.13
CA THR A 35 -15.51 2.32 -3.50
C THR A 35 -14.47 2.74 -4.54
N GLY A 36 -13.85 3.90 -4.37
CA GLY A 36 -12.80 4.41 -5.25
C GLY A 36 -11.57 3.50 -5.30
N LYS A 37 -11.12 2.99 -4.14
CA LYS A 37 -10.04 1.99 -4.06
C LYS A 37 -10.42 0.68 -4.76
N GLY A 38 -11.65 0.21 -4.58
CA GLY A 38 -12.17 -0.97 -5.28
C GLY A 38 -12.16 -0.80 -6.80
N PHE A 39 -12.62 0.34 -7.31
CA PHE A 39 -12.58 0.67 -8.73
C PHE A 39 -11.14 0.73 -9.26
N ALA A 40 -10.23 1.36 -8.51
CA ALA A 40 -8.82 1.43 -8.87
C ALA A 40 -8.17 0.03 -8.96
N ILE A 41 -8.46 -0.86 -8.01
CA ILE A 41 -7.94 -2.24 -8.02
C ILE A 41 -8.50 -3.02 -9.21
N ALA A 42 -9.81 -2.93 -9.47
CA ALA A 42 -10.44 -3.61 -10.61
C ALA A 42 -9.89 -3.09 -11.95
N SER A 43 -9.74 -1.77 -12.09
CA SER A 43 -9.14 -1.17 -13.28
C SER A 43 -7.68 -1.60 -13.43
N ALA A 44 -6.89 -1.62 -12.35
CA ALA A 44 -5.51 -2.08 -12.39
C ALA A 44 -5.42 -3.56 -12.78
N ALA A 45 -6.34 -4.40 -12.32
CA ALA A 45 -6.41 -5.82 -12.70
C ALA A 45 -6.67 -5.99 -14.21
N LEU A 46 -7.65 -5.26 -14.76
CA LEU A 46 -7.96 -5.29 -16.19
C LEU A 46 -6.79 -4.75 -17.04
N THR A 47 -6.18 -3.65 -16.61
CA THR A 47 -4.99 -3.09 -17.26
C THR A 47 -3.82 -4.08 -17.19
N ALA A 48 -3.60 -4.74 -16.06
CA ALA A 48 -2.54 -5.73 -15.92
C ALA A 48 -2.75 -6.91 -16.88
N LEU A 49 -3.98 -7.41 -17.04
CA LEU A 49 -4.30 -8.45 -18.01
C LEU A 49 -4.06 -8.00 -19.46
N ALA A 50 -4.46 -6.76 -19.80
CA ALA A 50 -4.21 -6.20 -21.13
C ALA A 50 -2.71 -6.02 -21.42
N LEU A 51 -1.95 -5.49 -20.45
CA LEU A 51 -0.50 -5.35 -20.53
C LEU A 51 0.20 -6.72 -20.59
N PHE A 52 -0.36 -7.73 -19.93
CA PHE A 52 0.14 -9.09 -19.98
C PHE A 52 -0.02 -9.71 -21.38
N ALA A 53 -1.19 -9.53 -22.01
CA ALA A 53 -1.40 -9.94 -23.39
C ALA A 53 -0.46 -9.19 -24.37
N ALA A 54 -0.28 -7.89 -24.18
CA ALA A 54 0.66 -7.09 -24.97
C ALA A 54 2.12 -7.55 -24.77
N PHE A 55 2.51 -7.88 -23.53
CA PHE A 55 3.83 -8.40 -23.20
C PHE A 55 4.15 -9.69 -23.96
N VAL A 56 3.23 -10.67 -23.96
CA VAL A 56 3.42 -11.94 -24.67
C VAL A 56 3.70 -11.70 -26.16
N GLY A 57 2.93 -10.81 -26.80
CA GLY A 57 3.11 -10.45 -28.21
C GLY A 57 4.43 -9.72 -28.50
N ILE A 58 4.80 -8.72 -27.68
CA ILE A 58 6.04 -7.95 -27.86
C ILE A 58 7.28 -8.79 -27.57
N ALA A 59 7.21 -9.69 -26.58
CA ALA A 59 8.30 -10.57 -26.21
C ALA A 59 8.52 -11.71 -27.21
N GLY A 60 7.60 -11.90 -28.17
CA GLY A 60 7.68 -12.96 -29.18
C GLY A 60 7.52 -14.36 -28.59
N ILE A 61 6.68 -14.50 -27.55
CA ILE A 61 6.41 -15.78 -26.90
C ILE A 61 5.06 -16.31 -27.40
N ASP A 62 4.99 -17.58 -27.78
CA ASP A 62 3.74 -18.20 -28.23
C ASP A 62 2.79 -18.56 -27.07
N SER A 63 3.36 -19.01 -25.95
CA SER A 63 2.60 -19.37 -24.74
C SER A 63 3.48 -19.37 -23.50
N ILE A 64 2.84 -19.20 -22.33
CA ILE A 64 3.48 -19.35 -21.02
C ILE A 64 3.11 -20.72 -20.48
N ASP A 65 4.04 -21.66 -20.56
CA ASP A 65 3.81 -23.04 -20.12
C ASP A 65 4.13 -23.21 -18.63
N ILE A 66 3.09 -23.33 -17.81
CA ILE A 66 3.21 -23.53 -16.36
C ILE A 66 3.74 -24.91 -15.97
N TYR A 67 3.82 -25.88 -16.89
CA TYR A 67 4.45 -27.17 -16.62
C TYR A 67 5.99 -27.06 -16.62
N LYS A 68 6.55 -26.01 -17.21
CA LYS A 68 7.98 -25.74 -17.15
C LYS A 68 8.35 -25.29 -15.73
N ALA A 69 9.22 -26.06 -15.08
CA ALA A 69 9.65 -25.79 -13.71
C ALA A 69 10.13 -24.33 -13.48
N PRO A 70 10.90 -23.69 -14.38
CA PRO A 70 11.32 -22.29 -14.19
C PRO A 70 10.16 -21.29 -14.22
N VAL A 71 9.14 -21.53 -15.05
CA VAL A 71 7.94 -20.68 -15.14
C VAL A 71 7.10 -20.83 -13.87
N LEU A 72 6.88 -22.07 -13.42
CA LEU A 72 6.14 -22.35 -12.19
C LEU A 72 6.84 -21.77 -10.96
N ALA A 73 8.17 -21.87 -10.89
CA ALA A 73 8.96 -21.25 -9.83
C ALA A 73 8.76 -19.73 -9.78
N MET A 74 8.80 -19.07 -10.94
CA MET A 74 8.55 -17.62 -11.03
C MET A 74 7.11 -17.25 -10.71
N LEU A 75 6.13 -18.09 -11.03
CA LEU A 75 4.73 -17.90 -10.60
C LEU A 75 4.61 -17.83 -9.08
N PHE A 76 5.26 -18.75 -8.35
CA PHE A 76 5.27 -18.72 -6.88
C PHE A 76 6.00 -17.49 -6.33
N ILE A 77 7.16 -17.14 -6.89
CA ILE A 77 7.89 -15.93 -6.49
C ILE A 77 7.02 -14.69 -6.71
N GLY A 78 6.33 -14.61 -7.87
CA GLY A 78 5.41 -13.53 -8.18
C GLY A 78 4.26 -13.46 -7.19
N GLY A 79 3.69 -14.60 -6.84
CA GLY A 79 2.64 -14.74 -5.82
C GLY A 79 3.06 -14.25 -4.43
N MET A 80 4.35 -14.36 -4.09
CA MET A 80 4.89 -13.91 -2.80
C MET A 80 5.11 -12.40 -2.73
N ILE A 81 5.34 -11.73 -3.86
CA ILE A 81 5.71 -10.30 -3.88
C ILE A 81 4.66 -9.42 -3.20
N PRO A 82 3.35 -9.55 -3.46
CA PRO A 82 2.35 -8.74 -2.76
C PRO A 82 2.34 -8.96 -1.24
N PHE A 83 2.59 -10.18 -0.77
CA PHE A 83 2.69 -10.48 0.67
C PHE A 83 3.93 -9.83 1.30
N ILE A 84 5.09 -9.90 0.63
CA ILE A 84 6.32 -9.25 1.09
C ILE A 84 6.11 -7.74 1.11
N PHE A 85 5.54 -7.16 0.05
CA PHE A 85 5.23 -5.74 -0.04
C PHE A 85 4.33 -5.30 1.11
N SER A 86 3.22 -6.00 1.35
CA SER A 86 2.31 -5.71 2.46
C SER A 86 3.00 -5.85 3.82
N SER A 87 3.81 -6.89 4.04
CA SER A 87 4.53 -7.09 5.29
C SER A 87 5.50 -5.94 5.59
N LEU A 88 6.25 -5.49 4.57
CA LEU A 88 7.17 -4.36 4.69
C LEU A 88 6.42 -3.07 5.00
N ALA A 89 5.32 -2.79 4.29
CA ALA A 89 4.50 -1.61 4.50
C ALA A 89 3.87 -1.58 5.91
N ILE A 90 3.27 -2.69 6.35
CA ILE A 90 2.66 -2.80 7.69
C ILE A 90 3.73 -2.65 8.78
N SER A 91 4.89 -3.29 8.62
CA SER A 91 5.98 -3.19 9.59
C SER A 91 6.55 -1.78 9.68
N ALA A 92 6.64 -1.08 8.54
CA ALA A 92 7.07 0.33 8.48
C ALA A 92 6.09 1.25 9.22
N VAL A 93 4.78 1.09 8.97
CA VAL A 93 3.74 1.84 9.68
C VAL A 93 3.79 1.55 11.18
N GLY A 94 3.96 0.28 11.58
CA GLY A 94 4.07 -0.09 13.00
C GLY A 94 5.25 0.59 13.71
N ARG A 95 6.44 0.64 13.08
CA ARG A 95 7.61 1.35 13.63
C ARG A 95 7.36 2.86 13.75
N ALA A 96 6.82 3.48 12.71
CA ALA A 96 6.53 4.92 12.70
C ALA A 96 5.46 5.29 13.74
N ALA A 97 4.40 4.49 13.84
CA ALA A 97 3.34 4.68 14.82
C ALA A 97 3.85 4.54 16.26
N MET A 98 4.73 3.56 16.54
CA MET A 98 5.32 3.42 17.88
C MET A 98 6.19 4.63 18.24
N ALA A 99 7.00 5.13 17.30
CA ALA A 99 7.78 6.35 17.51
C ALA A 99 6.88 7.57 17.79
N MET A 100 5.76 7.70 17.04
CA MET A 100 4.76 8.74 17.26
C MET A 100 4.13 8.64 18.66
N VAL A 101 3.76 7.43 19.11
CA VAL A 101 3.17 7.23 20.44
C VAL A 101 4.14 7.61 21.55
N VAL A 102 5.42 7.23 21.42
CA VAL A 102 6.46 7.60 22.39
C VAL A 102 6.63 9.12 22.44
N GLU A 103 6.64 9.79 21.29
CA GLU A 103 6.79 11.25 21.22
C GLU A 103 5.59 11.99 21.82
N VAL A 104 4.36 11.60 21.48
CA VAL A 104 3.16 12.19 22.08
C VAL A 104 3.12 11.99 23.60
N ARG A 105 3.49 10.79 24.08
CA ARG A 105 3.59 10.51 25.52
C ARG A 105 4.66 11.35 26.20
N ARG A 106 5.80 11.60 25.53
CA ARG A 106 6.84 12.47 26.02
C ARG A 106 6.32 13.89 26.18
N GLN A 107 5.68 14.44 25.15
CA GLN A 107 5.08 15.79 25.20
C GLN A 107 4.08 15.93 26.35
N PHE A 108 3.15 14.98 26.51
CA PHE A 108 2.19 15.00 27.62
C PHE A 108 2.82 14.89 29.01
N LYS A 109 3.97 14.24 29.14
CA LYS A 109 4.66 14.06 30.42
C LYS A 109 5.58 15.24 30.76
N GLU A 110 6.25 15.80 29.77
CA GLU A 110 7.37 16.73 29.96
C GLU A 110 6.99 18.19 29.76
N ILE A 111 5.96 18.51 28.96
CA ILE A 111 5.54 19.89 28.70
C ILE A 111 4.50 20.31 29.76
N PRO A 112 4.84 21.21 30.69
CA PRO A 112 3.89 21.64 31.72
C PRO A 112 2.75 22.45 31.09
N GLY A 113 1.51 22.18 31.47
CA GLY A 113 0.34 22.93 30.98
C GLY A 113 -0.28 22.40 29.69
N ILE A 114 0.27 21.35 29.07
CA ILE A 114 -0.20 20.82 27.79
C ILE A 114 -1.59 20.17 27.90
N MET A 115 -1.85 19.40 28.96
CA MET A 115 -3.15 18.75 29.20
C MET A 115 -4.21 19.76 29.68
N GLU A 116 -3.76 20.90 30.20
CA GLU A 116 -4.61 22.03 30.59
C GLU A 116 -4.84 23.03 29.45
N TYR A 117 -4.39 22.74 28.23
CA TYR A 117 -4.50 23.61 27.04
C TYR A 117 -3.82 24.98 27.21
N LYS A 118 -2.79 25.07 28.05
CA LYS A 118 -2.03 26.30 28.31
C LYS A 118 -0.68 26.36 27.60
N ALA A 119 -0.17 25.22 27.14
CA ALA A 119 1.07 25.11 26.38
C ALA A 119 0.80 24.56 24.99
N GLU A 120 1.52 25.08 24.00
CA GLU A 120 1.40 24.64 22.61
C GLU A 120 2.19 23.33 22.39
N PRO A 121 1.60 22.30 21.76
CA PRO A 121 2.30 21.06 21.42
C PRO A 121 3.40 21.26 20.37
N GLU A 122 4.40 20.38 20.39
CA GLU A 122 5.48 20.40 19.39
C GLU A 122 5.06 19.60 18.14
N TYR A 123 4.18 20.18 17.32
CA TYR A 123 3.64 19.53 16.12
C TYR A 123 4.73 19.11 15.12
N GLU A 124 5.78 19.93 14.98
CA GLU A 124 6.89 19.68 14.04
C GLU A 124 7.59 18.34 14.31
N LYS A 125 7.67 17.91 15.57
CA LYS A 125 8.30 16.62 15.94
C LYS A 125 7.51 15.44 15.40
N CYS A 126 6.19 15.48 15.53
CA CYS A 126 5.31 14.46 14.98
C CYS A 126 5.41 14.41 13.45
N VAL A 127 5.44 15.58 12.78
CA VAL A 127 5.62 15.68 11.33
C VAL A 127 6.96 15.06 10.93
N GLU A 128 8.06 15.45 11.58
CA GLU A 128 9.42 14.97 11.29
C GLU A 128 9.51 13.44 11.36
N ILE A 129 8.94 12.82 12.41
CA ILE A 129 8.90 11.36 12.57
C ILE A 129 8.23 10.70 11.36
N SER A 130 7.04 11.18 10.99
CA SER A 130 6.27 10.61 9.88
C SER A 130 6.95 10.82 8.52
N THR A 131 7.54 11.99 8.28
CA THR A 131 8.25 12.32 7.03
C THR A 131 9.51 11.47 6.87
N LYS A 132 10.33 11.37 7.92
CA LYS A 132 11.57 10.60 7.85
C LYS A 132 11.32 9.11 7.69
N ALA A 133 10.31 8.59 8.39
CA ALA A 133 9.91 7.20 8.28
C ALA A 133 9.35 6.89 6.88
N SER A 134 8.41 7.69 6.37
CA SER A 134 7.80 7.45 5.06
C SER A 134 8.83 7.43 3.92
N ILE A 135 9.74 8.42 3.85
CA ILE A 135 10.76 8.47 2.80
C ILE A 135 11.68 7.25 2.85
N ARG A 136 12.15 6.87 4.05
CA ARG A 136 13.10 5.77 4.21
C ARG A 136 12.46 4.42 3.91
N GLU A 137 11.27 4.19 4.44
CA GLU A 137 10.61 2.88 4.43
C GLU A 137 9.98 2.56 3.06
N MET A 138 9.65 3.58 2.26
CA MET A 138 9.06 3.38 0.93
C MET A 138 10.08 2.93 -0.14
N MET A 139 11.38 3.13 0.12
CA MET A 139 12.46 2.79 -0.83
C MET A 139 12.50 1.30 -1.16
N LEU A 140 12.42 0.42 -0.16
CA LEU A 140 12.56 -1.03 -0.38
C LEU A 140 11.36 -1.63 -1.13
N PRO A 141 10.09 -1.39 -0.73
CA PRO A 141 8.93 -1.86 -1.49
C PRO A 141 8.91 -1.34 -2.93
N GLY A 142 9.27 -0.06 -3.13
CA GLY A 142 9.37 0.52 -4.48
C GLY A 142 10.47 -0.11 -5.32
N ALA A 143 11.64 -0.38 -4.72
CA ALA A 143 12.74 -1.05 -5.40
C ALA A 143 12.36 -2.48 -5.82
N ILE A 144 11.66 -3.25 -4.97
CA ILE A 144 11.19 -4.60 -5.33
C ILE A 144 10.30 -4.55 -6.58
N ALA A 145 9.35 -3.62 -6.65
CA ALA A 145 8.43 -3.51 -7.78
C ALA A 145 9.14 -3.16 -9.10
N LEU A 146 10.18 -2.32 -9.06
CA LEU A 146 10.91 -1.89 -10.26
C LEU A 146 12.01 -2.87 -10.69
N ILE A 147 12.77 -3.39 -9.72
CA ILE A 147 13.96 -4.19 -9.99
C ILE A 147 13.58 -5.62 -10.37
N THR A 148 12.55 -6.20 -9.74
CA THR A 148 12.21 -7.62 -9.94
C THR A 148 11.90 -7.96 -11.41
N PRO A 149 11.03 -7.23 -12.13
CA PRO A 149 10.77 -7.53 -13.54
C PRO A 149 12.02 -7.44 -14.42
N VAL A 150 12.90 -6.47 -14.15
CA VAL A 150 14.17 -6.28 -14.89
C VAL A 150 15.12 -7.45 -14.61
N LEU A 151 15.28 -7.84 -13.34
CA LEU A 151 16.13 -8.96 -12.97
C LEU A 151 15.64 -10.27 -13.59
N ILE A 152 14.34 -10.57 -13.54
CA ILE A 152 13.82 -11.81 -14.12
C ILE A 152 13.90 -11.77 -15.65
N GLY A 153 13.49 -10.67 -16.28
CA GLY A 153 13.46 -10.54 -17.73
C GLY A 153 14.84 -10.60 -18.40
N PHE A 154 15.89 -10.11 -17.74
CA PHE A 154 17.24 -10.06 -18.31
C PHE A 154 18.25 -11.01 -17.65
N GLY A 155 18.05 -11.39 -16.38
CA GLY A 155 19.04 -12.14 -15.60
C GLY A 155 19.09 -13.64 -15.85
N PHE A 156 18.00 -14.24 -16.37
CA PHE A 156 17.94 -15.70 -16.63
C PHE A 156 18.14 -16.08 -18.10
N LYS A 157 18.65 -15.16 -18.93
CA LYS A 157 18.90 -15.43 -20.36
C LYS A 157 19.92 -16.56 -20.52
N GLY A 158 19.54 -17.64 -21.22
CA GLY A 158 20.41 -18.77 -21.52
C GLY A 158 20.71 -19.69 -20.32
N VAL A 159 20.03 -19.50 -19.18
CA VAL A 159 20.22 -20.34 -17.98
C VAL A 159 19.49 -21.67 -18.12
N PHE A 160 18.30 -21.67 -18.73
CA PHE A 160 17.49 -22.86 -18.95
C PHE A 160 17.41 -23.17 -20.45
N ALA A 161 17.62 -24.44 -20.81
CA ALA A 161 17.65 -24.87 -22.21
C ALA A 161 16.29 -24.70 -22.90
N ASP A 162 15.20 -25.02 -22.19
CA ASP A 162 13.85 -25.10 -22.75
C ASP A 162 12.92 -23.95 -22.31
N THR A 163 13.45 -22.91 -21.65
CA THR A 163 12.65 -21.81 -21.11
C THR A 163 13.33 -20.47 -21.32
N SER A 164 12.64 -19.57 -22.01
CA SER A 164 13.10 -18.19 -22.17
C SER A 164 12.93 -17.38 -20.88
N SER A 165 13.78 -16.38 -20.66
CA SER A 165 13.62 -15.45 -19.53
C SER A 165 12.33 -14.65 -19.61
N ALA A 166 11.77 -14.49 -20.81
CA ALA A 166 10.51 -13.83 -21.04
C ALA A 166 9.31 -14.71 -20.60
N GLU A 167 9.34 -16.02 -20.84
CA GLU A 167 8.35 -16.96 -20.28
C GLU A 167 8.40 -16.98 -18.75
N MET A 168 9.60 -16.97 -18.18
CA MET A 168 9.80 -16.87 -16.73
C MET A 168 9.20 -15.58 -16.15
N LEU A 169 9.46 -14.44 -16.79
CA LEU A 169 8.84 -13.17 -16.41
C LEU A 169 7.32 -13.22 -16.56
N GLY A 170 6.80 -13.90 -17.59
CA GLY A 170 5.38 -14.16 -17.74
C GLY A 170 4.77 -14.91 -16.55
N GLY A 171 5.45 -15.96 -16.07
CA GLY A 171 5.08 -16.65 -14.84
C GLY A 171 5.03 -15.71 -13.63
N LEU A 172 6.08 -14.90 -13.43
CA LEU A 172 6.14 -13.90 -12.36
C LEU A 172 4.95 -12.93 -12.41
N LEU A 173 4.72 -12.32 -13.57
CA LEU A 173 3.65 -11.33 -13.75
C LEU A 173 2.27 -11.93 -13.45
N ALA A 174 2.00 -13.15 -13.94
CA ALA A 174 0.76 -13.85 -13.63
C ALA A 174 0.57 -14.06 -12.11
N GLY A 175 1.64 -14.46 -11.42
CA GLY A 175 1.63 -14.68 -9.98
C GLY A 175 1.36 -13.39 -9.19
N VAL A 176 2.04 -12.30 -9.56
CA VAL A 176 1.84 -10.97 -8.96
C VAL A 176 0.41 -10.48 -9.18
N THR A 177 -0.15 -10.64 -10.38
CA THR A 177 -1.50 -10.18 -10.70
C THR A 177 -2.56 -10.93 -9.88
N VAL A 178 -2.54 -12.27 -9.88
CA VAL A 178 -3.56 -13.05 -9.18
C VAL A 178 -3.52 -12.82 -7.68
N SER A 179 -2.33 -12.87 -7.08
CA SER A 179 -2.19 -12.66 -5.63
C SER A 179 -2.43 -11.21 -5.22
N GLY A 180 -1.93 -10.24 -6.00
CA GLY A 180 -2.00 -8.81 -5.70
C GLY A 180 -3.41 -8.26 -5.75
N VAL A 181 -4.21 -8.68 -6.74
CA VAL A 181 -5.62 -8.27 -6.84
C VAL A 181 -6.42 -8.78 -5.65
N LEU A 182 -6.27 -10.06 -5.29
CA LEU A 182 -6.97 -10.65 -4.15
C LEU A 182 -6.56 -9.99 -2.83
N MET A 183 -5.26 -9.79 -2.62
CA MET A 183 -4.74 -9.11 -1.42
C MET A 183 -5.24 -7.66 -1.33
N GLY A 184 -5.21 -6.92 -2.44
CA GLY A 184 -5.66 -5.54 -2.49
C GLY A 184 -7.14 -5.38 -2.15
N ILE A 185 -8.00 -6.22 -2.71
CA ILE A 185 -9.44 -6.23 -2.41
C ILE A 185 -9.66 -6.55 -0.92
N PHE A 186 -8.98 -7.60 -0.43
CA PHE A 186 -9.10 -8.02 0.96
C PHE A 186 -8.72 -6.89 1.94
N GLN A 187 -7.54 -6.30 1.79
CA GLN A 187 -7.06 -5.24 2.69
C GLN A 187 -7.92 -3.97 2.61
N ASN A 188 -8.39 -3.60 1.41
CA ASN A 188 -9.28 -2.46 1.24
C ASN A 188 -10.59 -2.64 2.00
N ASN A 189 -11.25 -3.78 1.78
CA ASN A 189 -12.57 -4.03 2.35
C ASN A 189 -12.49 -4.27 3.87
N ALA A 190 -11.47 -5.00 4.34
CA ALA A 190 -11.24 -5.20 5.77
C ALA A 190 -10.97 -3.88 6.50
N GLY A 191 -10.11 -3.02 5.92
CA GLY A 191 -9.82 -1.71 6.48
C GLY A 191 -11.04 -0.80 6.53
N GLY A 192 -11.82 -0.72 5.44
CA GLY A 192 -13.05 0.08 5.40
C GLY A 192 -14.13 -0.44 6.36
N ALA A 193 -14.26 -1.76 6.52
CA ALA A 193 -15.20 -2.36 7.45
C ALA A 193 -14.87 -2.04 8.91
N TRP A 194 -13.59 -2.11 9.31
CA TRP A 194 -13.18 -1.74 10.66
C TRP A 194 -13.33 -0.25 10.94
N ASP A 195 -13.05 0.62 9.96
CA ASP A 195 -13.15 2.06 10.16
C ASP A 195 -14.61 2.52 10.34
N ASN A 196 -15.55 1.95 9.57
CA ASN A 196 -16.98 2.23 9.72
C ASN A 196 -17.62 1.57 10.95
N ALA A 197 -16.98 0.55 11.54
CA ALA A 197 -17.48 -0.10 12.75
C ALA A 197 -17.09 0.64 14.04
N LYS A 198 -16.07 1.50 13.98
CA LYS A 198 -15.56 2.32 15.09
C LYS A 198 -16.36 3.61 15.19
#